data_AF-K2G7V2-F1
#
_entry.id   AF-K2G7V2-F1
#
_cell.length_a   1.000
_cell.length_b   1.000
_cell.length_c   1.000
_cell.angle_alpha   90.00
_cell.angle_beta   90.00
_cell.angle_gamma   90.00
#
_symmetry.space_group_name_H-M   'P 1'
#
loop_
_entity.id
_entity.type
_entity.pdbx_description
1 polymer ?
#
loop_
_entity_poly.entity_id
_entity_poly.type
_entity_poly.pdbx_seq_one_letter_code
_entity_poly.pdbx_strand_id
1 'polypeptide(L)' 'MNEAEDQYLESLFARHIELRKELHRFVQKLDCATGEEQILYQDICVLLAQHIQKIRKNCRESYSLNTCQEHLDQKL' A
#
# COMPACT_ATOMS: atom_id res chain seq x y z
N MET A 1 22.55 -10.79 -6.49
CA MET A 1 21.10 -10.71 -6.20
C MET A 1 20.55 -12.10 -6.40
N ASN A 2 19.96 -12.68 -5.38
CA ASN A 2 19.42 -14.04 -5.45
C ASN A 2 18.01 -13.97 -6.08
N GLU A 3 17.65 -14.86 -7.01
CA GLU A 3 16.34 -14.84 -7.70
C GLU A 3 15.16 -14.88 -6.70
N ALA A 4 15.36 -15.49 -5.53
CA ALA A 4 14.37 -15.52 -4.45
C ALA A 4 14.13 -14.14 -3.79
N GLU A 5 15.15 -13.28 -3.73
CA GLU A 5 15.04 -11.92 -3.21
C GLU A 5 14.30 -11.01 -4.19
N ASP A 6 14.51 -11.21 -5.49
CA ASP A 6 13.86 -10.45 -6.55
C ASP A 6 12.36 -10.79 -6.65
N GLN A 7 11.99 -12.07 -6.55
CA GLN A 7 10.59 -12.49 -6.50
C GLN A 7 9.85 -11.96 -5.25
N TYR A 8 10.54 -11.91 -4.11
CA TYR A 8 9.96 -11.36 -2.88
C TYR A 8 9.69 -9.86 -3.01
N LEU A 9 10.63 -9.11 -3.61
CA LEU A 9 10.46 -7.70 -3.96
C LEU A 9 9.25 -7.46 -4.86
N GLU A 10 9.18 -8.20 -5.97
CA GLU A 10 8.08 -8.07 -6.93
C GLU A 10 6.72 -8.31 -6.27
N SER A 11 6.64 -9.31 -5.38
CA SER A 11 5.43 -9.59 -4.59
C SER A 11 5.06 -8.45 -3.64
N LEU A 12 6.03 -7.88 -2.92
CA LEU A 12 5.80 -6.71 -2.05
C LEU A 12 5.32 -5.50 -2.86
N PHE A 13 5.88 -5.28 -4.05
CA PHE A 13 5.50 -4.17 -4.93
C PHE A 13 4.10 -4.34 -5.51
N ALA A 14 3.77 -5.53 -6.03
CA ALA A 14 2.43 -5.85 -6.50
C ALA A 14 1.39 -5.60 -5.40
N ARG A 15 1.68 -6.09 -4.19
CA ARG A 15 0.79 -5.91 -3.04
C ARG A 15 0.64 -4.45 -2.62
N HIS A 16 1.72 -3.66 -2.68
CA HIS A 16 1.67 -2.22 -2.41
C HIS A 16 0.75 -1.48 -3.40
N ILE A 17 0.88 -1.77 -4.70
CA ILE A 17 0.07 -1.16 -5.75
C ILE A 17 -1.41 -1.51 -5.58
N GLU A 18 -1.73 -2.77 -5.29
CA GLU A 18 -3.11 -3.21 -5.01
C GLU A 18 -3.72 -2.45 -3.83
N LEU A 19 -3.00 -2.37 -2.71
CA LEU A 19 -3.50 -1.68 -1.52
C LEU A 19 -3.69 -0.18 -1.76
N ARG A 20 -2.84 0.45 -2.58
CA ARG A 20 -3.02 1.86 -2.96
C ARG A 20 -4.26 2.06 -3.83
N LYS A 21 -4.55 1.16 -4.78
CA LYS A 21 -5.77 1.20 -5.60
C LYS A 21 -7.02 1.03 -4.75
N GLU A 22 -7.02 0.06 -3.83
CA GLU A 22 -8.13 -0.16 -2.90
C GLU A 22 -8.31 1.04 -1.95
N LEU A 23 -7.22 1.59 -1.40
CA LEU A 23 -7.29 2.79 -0.56
C LEU A 23 -7.91 3.95 -1.34
N HIS A 24 -7.48 4.20 -2.57
CA HIS A 24 -8.06 5.24 -3.41
C HIS A 24 -9.56 5.03 -3.65
N ARG A 25 -9.97 3.78 -3.94
CA ARG A 25 -11.37 3.40 -4.12
C ARG A 25 -12.21 3.67 -2.87
N PHE A 26 -11.71 3.34 -1.68
CA PHE A 26 -12.44 3.57 -0.43
C PHE A 26 -12.48 5.04 -0.03
N VAL A 27 -11.43 5.82 -0.33
CA VAL A 27 -11.45 7.28 -0.16
C VAL A 27 -12.54 7.91 -1.03
N GLN A 28 -12.66 7.50 -2.30
CA GLN A 28 -13.74 7.98 -3.18
C GLN A 28 -15.14 7.60 -2.67
N LYS A 29 -15.28 6.42 -2.06
CA LYS A 29 -16.55 6.01 -1.43
C LYS A 29 -16.85 6.82 -0.17
N LEU A 30 -15.81 7.18 0.59
CA LEU A 30 -15.93 7.98 1.80
C LEU A 30 -16.49 9.37 1.52
N ASP A 31 -16.14 9.98 0.38
CA ASP A 31 -16.62 11.31 -0.03
C ASP A 31 -18.16 11.39 -0.12
N CYS A 32 -18.83 10.26 -0.40
CA CYS A 32 -20.28 10.18 -0.56
C CYS A 32 -20.99 9.44 0.60
N ALA A 33 -20.23 8.90 1.56
CA ALA A 33 -20.78 8.08 2.63
C ALA A 33 -21.29 8.93 3.80
N THR A 34 -22.32 8.43 4.49
CA THR A 34 -22.90 9.10 5.66
C THR A 34 -23.20 8.11 6.77
N GLY A 35 -23.26 8.60 8.01
CA GLY A 35 -23.60 7.77 9.17
C GLY A 35 -22.63 6.60 9.37
N GLU A 36 -23.18 5.40 9.54
CA GLU A 36 -22.38 4.19 9.83
C GLU A 36 -21.47 3.77 8.66
N GLU A 37 -21.87 4.00 7.41
CA GLU A 37 -21.03 3.71 6.24
C GLU A 37 -19.77 4.58 6.21
N GLN A 38 -19.89 5.85 6.65
CA GLN A 38 -18.76 6.76 6.71
C GLN A 38 -17.72 6.25 7.72
N ILE A 39 -18.16 5.83 8.90
CA ILE A 39 -17.30 5.25 9.94
C ILE A 39 -16.61 4.00 9.40
N LEU A 40 -17.38 3.09 8.79
CA LEU A 40 -16.85 1.84 8.22
C LEU A 40 -15.79 2.10 7.14
N TYR A 41 -16.05 3.01 6.19
CA TYR A 41 -15.08 3.31 5.13
C TYR A 41 -13.85 4.03 5.68
N GLN A 42 -14.00 4.86 6.71
CA GLN A 42 -12.87 5.50 7.38
C GLN A 42 -11.98 4.45 8.07
N ASP A 43 -12.57 3.49 8.78
CA ASP A 43 -11.83 2.38 9.41
C ASP A 43 -11.09 1.52 8.36
N ILE A 44 -11.75 1.21 7.24
CA ILE A 44 -11.11 0.49 6.13
C ILE A 44 -9.94 1.28 5.55
N CYS A 45 -10.09 2.59 5.34
CA CYS A 45 -9.00 3.45 4.85
C CYS A 45 -7.81 3.43 5.81
N VAL A 46 -8.05 3.50 7.12
CA VAL A 46 -6.99 3.44 8.14
C VAL A 46 -6.26 2.10 8.08
N LEU A 47 -6.99 0.98 8.02
CA LEU A 47 -6.39 -0.36 7.91
C LEU A 47 -5.53 -0.50 6.65
N LEU A 48 -6.03 -0.07 5.49
CA LEU A 48 -5.28 -0.11 4.22
C LEU A 48 -4.03 0.76 4.29
N ALA A 49 -4.12 1.96 4.87
CA ALA A 49 -2.96 2.85 5.06
C ALA A 49 -1.91 2.22 5.98
N GLN A 50 -2.31 1.55 7.08
CA GLN A 50 -1.40 0.83 7.96
C GLN A 50 -0.70 -0.33 7.24
N HIS A 51 -1.41 -1.08 6.40
CA HIS A 51 -0.81 -2.15 5.61
C HIS A 51 0.21 -1.63 4.60
N ILE A 52 -0.08 -0.51 3.92
CA ILE A 52 0.86 0.17 3.01
C ILE A 52 2.13 0.59 3.76
N GLN A 53 1.99 1.19 4.94
CA GLN A 53 3.13 1.59 5.76
C GLN A 53 3.98 0.40 6.22
N LYS A 54 3.35 -0.73 6.55
CA LYS A 54 4.06 -1.97 6.89
C LYS A 54 4.90 -2.49 5.71
N ILE A 55 4.34 -2.49 4.49
CA ILE A 55 5.09 -2.90 3.29
C ILE A 55 6.27 -1.97 3.03
N ARG A 56 6.07 -0.65 3.17
CA ARG A 56 7.16 0.34 3.04
C ARG A 56 8.27 0.10 4.06
N LYS A 57 7.91 -0.22 5.31
CA LYS A 57 8.87 -0.55 6.36
C LYS A 57 9.65 -1.83 6.01
N ASN A 58 8.95 -2.90 5.64
CA ASN A 58 9.58 -4.16 5.23
C ASN A 58 10.55 -3.97 4.05
N CYS A 59 10.15 -3.18 3.05
CA CYS A 59 11.04 -2.87 1.94
C CYS A 59 12.31 -2.17 2.43
N ARG A 60 12.19 -1.14 3.26
CA ARG A 60 13.34 -0.37 3.76
C ARG A 60 14.24 -1.14 4.72
N GLU A 61 13.73 -2.19 5.37
CA GLU A 61 14.52 -3.10 6.18
C GLU A 61 15.35 -4.06 5.31
N SER A 62 14.84 -4.43 4.14
CA SER A 62 15.46 -5.41 3.25
C SER A 62 16.26 -4.78 2.09
N TYR A 63 16.02 -3.51 1.75
CA TYR A 63 16.59 -2.85 0.57
C TYR A 63 16.93 -1.38 0.82
N SER A 64 17.76 -0.81 -0.07
CA SER A 64 18.16 0.59 0.01
C SER A 64 16.96 1.53 -0.16
N LEU A 65 17.05 2.74 0.40
CA LEU A 65 16.02 3.77 0.26
C LEU A 65 15.69 4.05 -1.21
N ASN A 66 16.71 4.15 -2.07
CA ASN A 66 16.54 4.43 -3.50
C ASN A 66 15.79 3.29 -4.21
N THR A 67 16.16 2.03 -3.96
CA THR A 67 15.46 0.86 -4.52
C THR A 67 13.99 0.85 -4.10
N CYS A 68 13.70 1.07 -2.82
CA CYS A 68 12.32 1.11 -2.36
C CYS A 68 11.54 2.28 -2.97
N GLN A 69 12.16 3.44 -3.17
CA GLN A 69 11.51 4.64 -3.70
C GLN A 69 11.27 4.54 -5.21
N GLU A 70 12.22 3.98 -5.96
CA GLU A 70 12.10 3.71 -7.40
C GLU A 70 11.00 2.71 -7.74
N HIS A 71 10.61 1.84 -6.79
CA HIS A 71 9.63 0.77 -7.02
C HIS A 71 8.28 0.96 -6.30
N LEU A 72 8.26 1.43 -5.05
CA LEU A 72 7.00 1.62 -4.30
C LEU A 72 6.28 2.92 -4.66
N ASP A 73 7.03 3.98 -4.94
CA ASP A 73 6.46 5.29 -5.21
C ASP A 73 6.28 5.57 -6.72
N GLN A 74 6.43 4.54 -7.58
CA GLN A 74 6.04 4.67 -8.99
C GLN A 74 4.58 5.13 -9.07
N LYS A 75 4.41 6.19 -9.86
CA LYS A 75 3.20 7.01 -9.95
C LYS A 75 1.94 6.15 -10.10
N LEU A 76 0.96 6.40 -9.23
CA LEU A 76 -0.44 6.27 -9.61
C LEU A 76 -0.77 7.43 -10.56
#